data_AF-C6HZT2-F1
#
_entry.id   AF-C6HZT2-F1
#
_cell.length_a   1.000
_cell.length_b   1.000
_cell.length_c   1.000
_cell.angle_alpha   90.00
_cell.angle_beta   90.00
_cell.angle_gamma   90.00
#
_symmetry.space_group_name_H-M   'P 1'
#
loop_
_entity.id
_entity.type
_entity.pdbx_description
1 polymer ?
#
loop_
_entity_poly.entity_id
_entity_poly.type
_entity_poly.pdbx_seq_one_letter_code
_entity_poly.pdbx_strand_id
1 'polypeptide(L)'
;MLGFLKRKVAEDLGPQSVADEVLLKEAYRIGRYGPSNCECPPAPSVIPVWIENNVEAFEIFVDRLYREYRVREDLSPRIYQRIYEGFCDLVRAQPDEGDSPFCLCREEVLVHAREIFLALAKKKQVSLDLI
;
A
#
# COMPACT_ATOMS: atom_id res chain seq x y z
N MET A 1 33.60 -14.14 11.22
CA MET A 1 32.46 -15.07 11.41
C MET A 1 31.42 -14.49 12.39
N LEU A 2 30.79 -13.35 12.06
CA LEU A 2 29.79 -12.69 12.93
C LEU A 2 28.48 -12.34 12.18
N GLY A 3 28.37 -12.73 10.90
CA GLY A 3 27.25 -12.37 10.02
C GLY A 3 26.05 -13.32 10.05
N PHE A 4 26.19 -14.52 10.62
CA PHE A 4 25.14 -15.54 10.62
C PHE A 4 24.24 -15.51 11.87
N LEU A 5 24.70 -14.94 12.99
CA LEU A 5 23.93 -14.88 14.24
C LEU A 5 22.82 -13.82 14.23
N LYS A 6 22.94 -12.74 13.45
CA LYS A 6 21.89 -11.70 13.37
C LYS A 6 20.68 -12.10 12.51
N ARG A 7 20.85 -13.04 11.57
CA ARG A 7 19.76 -13.47 10.68
C ARG A 7 18.79 -14.44 11.35
N LYS A 8 19.27 -15.31 12.25
CA LYS A 8 18.42 -16.28 12.96
C LYS A 8 17.54 -15.67 14.06
N VAL A 9 17.96 -14.58 14.71
CA VAL A 9 17.18 -13.99 15.83
C VAL A 9 15.91 -13.27 15.35
N ALA A 10 15.87 -12.85 14.08
CA ALA A 10 14.69 -12.20 13.51
C ALA A 10 13.57 -13.20 13.14
N GLU A 11 13.85 -14.50 13.05
CA GLU A 11 12.88 -15.52 12.62
C GLU A 11 12.01 -16.08 13.76
N ASP A 12 12.34 -15.81 15.04
CA ASP A 12 11.66 -16.40 16.21
C ASP A 12 10.87 -15.40 17.08
N LEU A 13 10.83 -14.12 16.71
CA LEU A 13 10.00 -13.13 17.40
C LEU A 13 8.66 -13.08 16.68
N GLY A 14 7.62 -13.68 17.28
CA GLY A 14 6.25 -13.53 16.82
C GLY A 14 5.82 -12.06 16.71
N PRO A 15 4.62 -11.79 16.18
CA PRO A 15 4.18 -10.42 15.89
C PRO A 15 4.29 -9.50 17.10
N GLN A 16 4.90 -8.34 16.92
CA GLN A 16 5.12 -7.36 17.99
C GLN A 16 3.82 -6.62 18.31
N SER A 17 3.58 -6.35 19.59
CA SER A 17 2.48 -5.46 20.00
C SER A 17 2.99 -4.02 20.03
N VAL A 18 2.32 -3.13 19.30
CA VAL A 18 2.60 -1.68 19.29
C VAL A 18 1.30 -0.90 19.41
N ALA A 19 1.38 0.38 19.72
CA ALA A 19 0.20 1.25 19.77
C ALA A 19 -0.44 1.40 18.39
N ASP A 20 -1.77 1.50 18.34
CA ASP A 20 -2.54 1.64 17.09
C ASP A 20 -2.04 2.82 16.24
N GLU A 21 -1.66 3.94 16.86
CA GLU A 21 -1.13 5.11 16.17
C GLU A 21 0.15 4.79 15.39
N VAL A 22 1.01 3.93 15.93
CA VAL A 22 2.24 3.47 15.26
C VAL A 22 1.88 2.64 14.04
N LEU A 23 0.92 1.72 14.15
CA LEU A 23 0.45 0.91 13.02
C LEU A 23 -0.14 1.78 11.91
N LEU A 24 -0.98 2.75 12.25
CA LEU A 24 -1.61 3.66 11.30
C LEU A 24 -0.60 4.60 10.63
N LYS A 25 0.49 4.94 11.34
CA LYS A 25 1.62 5.69 10.78
C LYS A 25 2.42 4.85 9.80
N GLU A 26 2.71 3.59 10.13
CA GLU A 26 3.39 2.67 9.22
C GLU A 26 2.54 2.35 7.98
N ALA A 27 1.23 2.13 8.15
CA ALA A 27 0.28 1.97 7.06
C ALA A 27 0.30 3.17 6.10
N TYR A 28 0.27 4.39 6.64
CA TYR A 28 0.41 5.60 5.82
C TYR A 28 1.75 5.66 5.08
N ARG A 29 2.86 5.27 5.74
CA ARG A 29 4.19 5.24 5.12
C ARG A 29 4.26 4.22 3.97
N ILE A 30 3.61 3.06 4.11
CA ILE A 30 3.49 2.06 3.04
C ILE A 30 2.85 2.70 1.81
N GLY A 31 1.72 3.40 1.97
CA GLY A 31 1.06 4.07 0.85
C GLY A 31 1.91 5.16 0.20
N ARG A 32 2.58 5.97 1.02
CA ARG A 32 3.31 7.17 0.58
C ARG A 32 4.68 6.89 -0.03
N TYR A 33 5.37 5.85 0.45
CA TYR A 33 6.76 5.56 0.12
C TYR A 33 7.01 4.11 -0.31
N GLY A 34 5.96 3.28 -0.33
CA GLY A 34 6.05 1.93 -0.85
C GLY A 34 6.31 1.94 -2.36
N PRO A 35 6.84 0.84 -2.90
CA PRO A 35 7.00 0.69 -4.33
C PRO A 35 5.62 0.58 -4.98
N SER A 36 5.19 1.66 -5.60
CA SER A 36 4.06 1.67 -6.52
C SER A 36 4.56 1.63 -7.94
N ASN A 37 3.84 0.91 -8.80
CA ASN A 37 4.06 1.05 -10.23
C ASN A 37 3.52 2.42 -10.62
N CYS A 38 4.41 3.40 -10.78
CA CYS A 38 3.99 4.73 -11.20
C CYS A 38 3.84 4.75 -12.72
N GLU A 39 4.75 4.13 -13.48
CA GLU A 39 4.78 4.20 -14.94
C GLU A 39 3.69 3.32 -15.59
N CYS A 40 2.47 3.84 -15.75
CA CYS A 40 1.41 3.23 -16.55
C CYS A 40 1.46 3.75 -18.00
N PRO A 41 1.46 2.88 -19.04
CA PRO A 41 1.26 3.32 -20.42
C PRO A 41 -0.14 3.94 -20.63
N PRO A 42 -0.29 4.95 -21.50
CA PRO A 42 -1.54 5.73 -21.65
C PRO A 42 -2.69 4.98 -22.35
N ALA A 43 -2.59 3.67 -22.55
CA ALA A 43 -3.63 2.89 -23.21
C ALA A 43 -4.64 2.36 -22.18
N PRO A 44 -5.96 2.60 -22.34
CA PRO A 44 -6.98 2.09 -21.43
C PRO A 44 -6.92 0.58 -21.19
N SER A 45 -6.46 -0.19 -22.18
CA SER A 45 -6.27 -1.64 -22.07
C SER A 45 -5.21 -2.07 -21.06
N VAL A 46 -4.33 -1.17 -20.63
CA VAL A 46 -3.23 -1.46 -19.69
C VAL A 46 -3.62 -1.10 -18.25
N ILE A 47 -4.62 -0.24 -18.05
CA ILE A 47 -5.11 0.16 -16.72
C ILE A 47 -5.47 -1.05 -15.84
N PRO A 48 -6.19 -2.09 -16.32
CA PRO A 48 -6.47 -3.27 -15.50
C PRO A 48 -5.20 -3.98 -15.00
N VAL A 49 -4.19 -4.10 -15.87
CA VAL A 49 -2.88 -4.71 -15.54
C VAL A 49 -2.13 -3.83 -14.54
N TRP A 50 -2.20 -2.52 -14.71
CA TRP A 50 -1.60 -1.56 -13.78
C TRP A 50 -2.23 -1.61 -12.38
N ILE A 51 -3.55 -1.77 -12.31
CA ILE A 51 -4.29 -1.99 -11.06
C ILE A 51 -3.82 -3.29 -10.41
N GLU A 52 -3.80 -4.39 -11.16
CA GLU A 52 -3.38 -5.71 -10.67
C GLU A 52 -1.94 -5.67 -10.11
N ASN A 53 -1.00 -5.08 -10.85
CA ASN A 53 0.39 -4.92 -10.42
C ASN A 53 0.51 -4.14 -9.10
N ASN A 54 -0.25 -3.04 -8.95
CA ASN A 54 -0.23 -2.29 -7.70
C ASN A 54 -0.90 -3.06 -6.55
N VAL A 55 -1.95 -3.84 -6.80
CA VAL A 55 -2.55 -4.74 -5.81
C VAL A 55 -1.51 -5.76 -5.32
N GLU A 56 -0.77 -6.40 -6.22
CA GLU A 56 0.28 -7.35 -5.85
C GLU A 56 1.43 -6.67 -5.09
N ALA A 57 1.85 -5.49 -5.53
CA ALA A 57 2.90 -4.74 -4.86
C ALA A 57 2.52 -4.40 -3.41
N PHE A 58 1.34 -3.82 -3.19
CA PHE A 58 0.89 -3.44 -1.85
C PHE A 58 0.55 -4.64 -0.97
N GLU A 59 0.08 -5.75 -1.53
CA GLU A 59 -0.16 -7.00 -0.80
C GLU A 59 1.07 -7.44 -0.01
N ILE A 60 2.26 -7.40 -0.63
CA ILE A 60 3.51 -7.80 0.01
C ILE A 60 3.80 -6.96 1.28
N PHE A 61 3.54 -5.65 1.22
CA PHE A 61 3.79 -4.76 2.36
C PHE A 61 2.74 -4.89 3.45
N VAL A 62 1.47 -5.13 3.08
CA VAL A 62 0.41 -5.43 4.03
C VAL A 62 0.69 -6.73 4.75
N ASP A 63 1.02 -7.80 4.03
CA ASP A 63 1.35 -9.10 4.65
C ASP A 63 2.56 -8.99 5.56
N ARG A 64 3.56 -8.20 5.16
CA ARG A 64 4.71 -7.90 6.00
C ARG A 64 4.30 -7.17 7.29
N LEU A 65 3.45 -6.14 7.21
CA LEU A 65 2.96 -5.40 8.37
C LEU A 65 2.23 -6.34 9.34
N TYR A 66 1.34 -7.20 8.83
CA TYR A 66 0.55 -8.15 9.65
C TYR A 66 1.40 -9.29 10.22
N ARG A 67 2.50 -9.64 9.56
CA ARG A 67 3.49 -10.60 10.08
C ARG A 67 4.35 -9.99 11.18
N GLU A 68 4.76 -8.74 11.00
CA GLU A 68 5.65 -8.04 11.95
C GLU A 68 4.90 -7.55 13.19
N TYR A 69 3.61 -7.22 13.07
CA TYR A 69 2.82 -6.65 14.16
C TYR A 69 1.52 -7.38 14.42
N ARG A 70 1.09 -7.40 15.68
CA ARG A 70 -0.21 -7.93 16.09
C ARG A 70 -1.31 -6.91 15.74
N VAL A 71 -1.84 -7.02 14.53
CA VAL A 71 -2.95 -6.19 14.05
C VAL A 71 -4.28 -6.74 14.55
N ARG A 72 -5.09 -5.89 15.17
CA ARG A 72 -6.47 -6.23 15.58
C ARG A 72 -7.38 -6.22 14.36
N GLU A 73 -8.35 -7.14 14.28
CA GLU A 73 -9.25 -7.24 13.13
C GLU A 73 -10.03 -5.93 12.89
N ASP A 74 -10.49 -5.27 13.95
CA ASP A 74 -11.20 -3.99 13.89
C ASP A 74 -10.35 -2.81 13.37
N LEU A 75 -9.03 -2.93 13.44
CA LEU A 75 -8.10 -1.92 12.90
C LEU A 75 -7.84 -2.11 11.40
N SER A 76 -8.16 -3.27 10.84
CA SER A 76 -7.84 -3.61 9.44
C SER A 76 -8.43 -2.60 8.44
N PRO A 77 -9.74 -2.24 8.47
CA PRO A 77 -10.27 -1.24 7.55
C PRO A 77 -9.51 0.09 7.62
N ARG A 78 -9.14 0.53 8.83
CA ARG A 78 -8.38 1.77 9.05
C ARG A 78 -6.97 1.70 8.51
N ILE A 79 -6.31 0.53 8.58
CA ILE A 79 -4.98 0.34 7.98
C ILE A 79 -5.06 0.56 6.46
N TYR A 80 -6.03 -0.06 5.79
CA TYR A 80 -6.16 0.05 4.33
C TYR A 80 -6.51 1.48 3.93
N GLN A 81 -7.39 2.13 4.69
CA GLN A 81 -7.67 3.55 4.50
C GLN A 81 -6.41 4.41 4.64
N ARG A 82 -5.56 4.16 5.65
CA ARG A 82 -4.30 4.91 5.82
C ARG A 82 -3.31 4.68 4.69
N ILE A 83 -3.23 3.46 4.16
CA ILE A 83 -2.39 3.17 2.98
C ILE A 83 -2.92 3.95 1.77
N TYR A 84 -4.24 3.91 1.52
CA TYR A 84 -4.87 4.68 0.46
C TYR A 84 -4.59 6.18 0.59
N GLU A 85 -4.77 6.77 1.78
CA GLU A 85 -4.48 8.18 2.04
C GLU A 85 -3.01 8.53 1.74
N GLY A 86 -2.07 7.68 2.16
CA GLY A 86 -0.65 7.87 1.85
C GLY A 86 -0.35 7.84 0.36
N PHE A 87 -1.03 6.97 -0.39
CA PHE A 87 -0.90 6.88 -1.85
C PHE A 87 -1.51 8.10 -2.54
N CYS A 88 -2.69 8.55 -2.14
CA CYS A 88 -3.29 9.77 -2.68
C CYS A 88 -2.37 10.98 -2.47
N ASP A 89 -1.71 11.07 -1.32
CA ASP A 89 -0.76 12.15 -1.08
C ASP A 89 0.46 12.01 -2.00
N LEU A 90 0.98 10.80 -2.25
CA LEU A 90 2.05 10.57 -3.21
C LEU A 90 1.67 11.12 -4.59
N VAL A 91 0.46 10.82 -5.06
CA VAL A 91 -0.11 11.29 -6.33
C VAL A 91 -0.24 12.82 -6.34
N ARG A 92 -0.75 13.43 -5.27
CA ARG A 92 -0.88 14.89 -5.15
C ARG A 92 0.45 15.63 -5.10
N ALA A 93 1.52 14.98 -4.65
CA ALA A 93 2.85 15.57 -4.63
C ALA A 93 3.55 15.54 -5.99
N GLN A 94 2.99 14.85 -6.99
CA GLN A 94 3.50 14.87 -8.36
C GLN A 94 2.97 16.10 -9.13
N PRO A 95 3.77 16.62 -10.08
CA PRO A 95 3.32 17.71 -10.97
C PRO A 95 2.08 17.30 -11.78
N ASP A 96 1.19 18.28 -12.06
CA ASP A 96 0.11 18.09 -13.04
C ASP A 96 0.66 18.29 -14.46
N GLU A 97 0.40 17.32 -15.33
CA GLU A 97 0.71 17.27 -16.78
C GLU A 97 2.19 17.10 -17.21
N GLY A 98 2.39 16.42 -18.34
CA GLY A 98 3.67 16.26 -19.07
C GLY A 98 4.71 15.33 -18.45
N ASP A 99 4.91 15.44 -17.14
CA ASP A 99 5.97 14.79 -16.36
C ASP A 99 5.44 13.98 -15.16
N SER A 100 4.13 13.76 -15.07
CA SER A 100 3.57 12.86 -14.06
C SER A 100 4.16 11.47 -14.29
N PRO A 101 4.79 10.83 -13.28
CA PRO A 101 5.30 9.48 -13.43
C PRO A 101 4.16 8.48 -13.68
N PHE A 102 2.91 8.91 -13.50
CA PHE A 102 1.69 8.14 -13.75
C PHE A 102 1.14 8.21 -15.18
N CYS A 103 1.69 9.07 -16.04
CA CYS A 103 1.25 9.27 -17.43
C CYS A 103 -0.26 9.58 -17.61
N LEU A 104 -0.94 9.95 -16.53
CA LEU A 104 -2.35 10.31 -16.44
C LEU A 104 -2.47 11.62 -15.67
N CYS A 105 -3.58 12.34 -15.83
CA CYS A 105 -3.82 13.49 -14.97
C CYS A 105 -4.09 13.02 -13.53
N ARG A 106 -3.82 13.89 -12.55
CA ARG A 106 -3.94 13.52 -11.13
C ARG A 106 -5.31 12.95 -10.76
N GLU A 107 -6.39 13.53 -11.29
CA GLU A 107 -7.75 13.07 -11.02
C GLU A 107 -8.00 11.65 -11.55
N GLU A 108 -7.52 11.31 -12.74
CA GLU A 108 -7.59 9.95 -13.29
C GLU A 108 -6.82 8.95 -12.42
N VAL A 109 -5.62 9.33 -11.96
CA VAL A 109 -4.83 8.49 -11.06
C VAL A 109 -5.56 8.24 -9.75
N LEU A 110 -6.22 9.26 -9.19
CA LEU A 110 -6.98 9.12 -7.94
C LEU A 110 -8.20 8.20 -8.09
N VAL A 111 -8.88 8.23 -9.24
CA VAL A 111 -9.96 7.28 -9.55
C VAL A 111 -9.45 5.84 -9.51
N HIS A 112 -8.36 5.55 -10.21
CA HIS A 112 -7.80 4.20 -10.25
C HIS A 112 -7.08 3.79 -8.95
N ALA A 113 -6.54 4.75 -8.19
CA ALA A 113 -6.05 4.49 -6.84
C ALA A 113 -7.14 3.87 -5.97
N ARG A 114 -8.36 4.42 -6.03
CA ARG A 114 -9.51 3.85 -5.31
C ARG A 114 -9.78 2.41 -5.72
N GLU A 115 -9.71 2.11 -7.02
CA GLU A 115 -9.90 0.75 -7.55
C GLU A 115 -8.84 -0.23 -7.04
N ILE A 116 -7.56 0.19 -7.00
CA ILE A 116 -6.45 -0.59 -6.43
C ILE A 116 -6.75 -1.00 -4.98
N PHE A 117 -7.10 -0.03 -4.13
CA PHE A 117 -7.25 -0.32 -2.69
C PHE A 117 -8.55 -1.06 -2.36
N LEU A 118 -9.62 -0.87 -3.13
CA LEU A 118 -10.81 -1.70 -3.03
C LEU A 118 -10.53 -3.15 -3.46
N ALA A 119 -9.77 -3.35 -4.55
CA ALA A 119 -9.38 -4.67 -5.01
C ALA A 119 -8.46 -5.38 -4.00
N LEU A 120 -7.49 -4.66 -3.43
CA LEU A 120 -6.60 -5.18 -2.38
C LEU A 120 -7.39 -5.56 -1.12
N ALA A 121 -8.29 -4.69 -0.65
CA ALA A 121 -9.14 -4.98 0.50
C ALA A 121 -10.02 -6.22 0.26
N LYS A 122 -10.63 -6.32 -0.91
CA LYS A 122 -11.42 -7.50 -1.32
C LYS A 122 -10.58 -8.78 -1.32
N LYS A 123 -9.37 -8.74 -1.90
CA LYS A 123 -8.43 -9.88 -1.93
C LYS A 123 -8.10 -10.38 -0.51
N LYS A 124 -8.02 -9.45 0.45
CA LYS A 124 -7.72 -9.72 1.85
C LYS A 124 -8.95 -9.86 2.75
N GLN A 125 -10.15 -9.90 2.15
CA GLN A 125 -11.43 -10.05 2.85
C GLN A 125 -11.69 -8.96 3.90
N VAL A 126 -11.19 -7.74 3.66
CA VAL A 126 -11.42 -6.56 4.50
C VAL A 126 -12.57 -5.75 3.90
N SER A 127 -13.56 -5.41 4.73
CA SER A 127 -14.59 -4.46 4.36
C SER A 127 -14.01 -3.05 4.41
N LEU A 128 -13.95 -2.39 3.25
CA LEU A 128 -13.43 -1.04 3.10
C LEU A 128 -14.45 -0.19 2.34
N ASP A 129 -14.82 0.94 2.91
CA ASP A 129 -15.66 1.96 2.26
C ASP A 129 -14.81 3.23 2.09
N LEU A 130 -14.44 3.53 0.85
CA LEU A 130 -13.71 4.73 0.48
C LEU A 130 -14.70 5.74 -0.11
N ILE A 131 -14.94 6.83 0.63
CA ILE A 131 -15.71 8.01 0.20
C ILE A 131 -14.97 8.73 -0.93
#